data_AF-A0A9E2FK34-F1
#
_entry.id   AF-A0A9E2FK34-F1
#
_cell.length_a   1.000
_cell.length_b   1.000
_cell.length_c   1.000
_cell.angle_alpha   90.00
_cell.angle_beta   90.00
_cell.angle_gamma   90.00
#
_symmetry.space_group_name_H-M   'P 1'
#
loop_
_entity.id
_entity.type
_entity.pdbx_description
1 polymer ?
#
loop_
_entity_poly.entity_id
_entity_poly.type
_entity_poly.pdbx_seq_one_letter_code
_entity_poly.pdbx_strand_id
1 'polypeptide(L)'
;MTNIYRVAILPVLLALPCAVHAEEAASPYAVSANVGVFSQYVFRGISYTQEKPAVQGGFDLAHESGLYIGIWGTNVSDLALSNATGEI
;
A
#
# COMPACT_ATOMS: atom_id res chain seq x y z
N MET A 1 30.02 5.12 -38.25
CA MET A 1 30.32 5.48 -36.85
C MET A 1 29.01 5.97 -36.25
N THR A 2 28.24 5.32 -35.38
CA THR A 2 28.37 4.15 -34.48
C THR A 2 26.97 3.54 -34.29
N ASN A 3 26.95 2.29 -33.88
CA ASN A 3 25.87 1.31 -33.95
C ASN A 3 25.14 1.18 -32.59
N ILE A 4 23.85 0.80 -32.61
CA ILE A 4 23.04 0.07 -31.57
C ILE A 4 22.97 0.71 -30.14
N TYR A 5 21.89 0.64 -29.35
CA TYR A 5 21.27 -0.54 -28.72
C TYR A 5 19.79 -0.28 -28.38
N ARG A 6 18.92 -1.18 -28.83
CA ARG A 6 17.54 -1.31 -28.35
C ARG A 6 17.61 -1.97 -26.97
N VAL A 7 17.33 -1.23 -25.90
CA VAL A 7 17.19 -1.82 -24.56
C VAL A 7 15.78 -2.40 -24.46
N ALA A 8 15.67 -3.69 -24.77
CA ALA A 8 14.52 -4.50 -24.40
C ALA A 8 14.64 -4.79 -22.90
N ILE A 9 13.77 -4.20 -22.08
CA ILE A 9 13.65 -4.56 -20.67
C ILE A 9 12.81 -5.85 -20.61
N LEU A 10 13.52 -6.96 -20.45
CA LEU A 10 12.98 -8.28 -20.14
C LEU A 10 12.21 -8.21 -18.82
N PRO A 11 10.94 -8.67 -18.71
CA PRO A 11 10.31 -8.80 -17.42
C PRO A 11 10.97 -9.98 -16.71
N VAL A 12 11.86 -9.67 -15.76
CA VAL A 12 12.29 -10.66 -14.77
C VAL A 12 11.09 -10.90 -13.87
N LEU A 13 10.30 -11.92 -14.23
CA LEU A 13 9.28 -12.50 -13.36
C LEU A 13 10.00 -13.15 -12.18
N LEU A 14 10.22 -12.36 -11.13
CA LEU A 14 10.69 -12.87 -9.86
C LEU A 14 9.58 -13.75 -9.31
N ALA A 15 9.78 -15.06 -9.33
CA ALA A 15 8.97 -16.03 -8.62
C ALA A 15 9.02 -15.70 -7.12
N LEU A 16 8.06 -14.89 -6.66
CA LEU A 16 7.78 -14.72 -5.25
C LEU A 16 7.37 -16.10 -4.71
N PRO A 17 7.94 -16.59 -3.59
CA PRO A 17 7.32 -17.71 -2.91
C PRO A 17 5.91 -17.27 -2.53
N CYS A 18 4.89 -17.95 -3.08
CA CYS A 18 3.55 -17.92 -2.49
C CYS A 18 3.75 -18.28 -1.01
N ALA A 19 3.59 -17.30 -0.13
CA ALA A 19 3.39 -17.60 1.27
C ALA A 19 2.14 -18.48 1.33
N VAL A 20 2.34 -19.76 1.61
CA VAL A 20 1.25 -20.69 1.91
C VAL A 20 0.60 -20.15 3.17
N HIS A 21 -0.56 -19.51 3.03
CA HIS A 21 -1.41 -19.20 4.17
C HIS A 21 -1.88 -20.54 4.72
N ALA A 22 -1.61 -20.82 5.99
CA ALA A 22 -2.20 -21.95 6.67
C ALA A 22 -3.73 -21.85 6.53
N GLU A 23 -4.37 -22.93 6.10
CA GLU A 23 -5.82 -23.04 6.11
C GLU A 23 -6.27 -23.11 7.58
N GLU A 24 -6.56 -21.93 8.16
CA GLU A 24 -7.27 -21.83 9.42
C GLU A 24 -8.61 -22.54 9.25
N ALA A 25 -8.93 -23.47 10.15
CA ALA A 25 -10.19 -24.20 10.15
C ALA A 25 -11.37 -23.26 9.91
N ALA A 26 -12.36 -23.68 9.09
CA ALA A 26 -13.52 -22.90 8.64
C ALA A 26 -14.07 -21.94 9.71
N SER A 27 -13.47 -20.75 9.75
CA SER A 27 -13.86 -19.65 10.58
C SER A 27 -14.77 -18.81 9.71
N PRO A 28 -15.94 -18.39 10.20
CA PRO A 28 -16.81 -17.51 9.44
C PRO A 28 -16.15 -16.14 9.21
N TYR A 29 -14.95 -15.90 9.77
CA TYR A 29 -14.14 -14.71 9.62
C TYR A 29 -12.86 -14.99 8.82
N ALA A 30 -12.63 -14.20 7.77
CA ALA A 30 -11.39 -14.16 6.98
C ALA A 30 -10.65 -12.84 7.24
N VAL A 31 -9.37 -12.91 7.58
CA VAL A 31 -8.51 -11.73 7.79
C VAL A 31 -7.54 -11.58 6.64
N SER A 32 -7.44 -10.37 6.07
CA SER A 32 -6.41 -10.01 5.09
C SER A 32 -5.64 -8.77 5.53
N ALA A 33 -4.39 -8.66 5.08
CA ALA A 33 -3.53 -7.53 5.37
C ALA A 33 -2.71 -7.14 4.13
N ASN A 34 -2.43 -5.85 3.99
CA ASN A 34 -1.61 -5.30 2.91
C ASN A 34 -0.60 -4.29 3.45
N VAL A 35 0.56 -4.24 2.81
CA VAL A 35 1.61 -3.24 3.09
C VAL A 35 2.35 -2.88 1.80
N GLY A 36 2.73 -1.61 1.66
CA GLY A 36 3.44 -1.11 0.51
C GLY A 36 4.27 0.13 0.83
N VAL A 37 5.31 0.34 0.01
CA VAL A 37 6.17 1.52 0.06
C VAL A 37 6.01 2.29 -1.25
N PHE A 38 5.78 3.59 -1.14
CA PHE A 38 5.49 4.48 -2.26
C PHE A 38 6.37 5.72 -2.19
N SER A 39 6.55 6.41 -3.31
CA SER A 39 7.39 7.63 -3.35
C SER A 39 6.83 8.76 -2.50
N GLN A 40 5.50 8.91 -2.44
CA GLN A 40 4.80 9.89 -1.61
C GLN A 40 3.33 9.51 -1.44
N TYR A 41 2.68 10.07 -0.41
CA TYR A 41 1.25 9.95 -0.20
C TYR A 41 0.55 11.26 -0.53
N VAL A 42 -0.31 11.24 -1.56
CA VAL A 42 -1.10 12.39 -2.02
C VAL A 42 -2.57 12.09 -1.82
N PHE A 43 -3.27 12.99 -1.14
CA PHE A 43 -4.70 12.89 -0.93
C PHE A 43 -5.36 14.20 -1.37
N ARG A 44 -6.36 14.09 -2.27
CA ARG A 44 -7.05 15.25 -2.87
C ARG A 44 -6.11 16.30 -3.48
N GLY A 45 -4.96 15.87 -4.01
CA GLY A 45 -3.96 16.76 -4.63
C GLY A 45 -2.95 17.38 -3.66
N ILE A 46 -3.06 17.13 -2.35
CA ILE A 46 -2.13 17.61 -1.32
C ILE A 46 -1.19 16.46 -0.93
N SER A 47 0.12 16.72 -0.94
CA SER A 47 1.11 15.75 -0.48
C SER A 47 1.21 15.76 1.05
N TYR A 48 0.71 14.72 1.70
CA TYR A 48 0.72 14.59 3.16
C TYR A 48 2.08 14.14 3.72
N THR A 49 2.95 13.57 2.89
CA THR A 49 4.34 13.22 3.26
C THR A 49 5.37 14.24 2.77
N GLN A 50 4.95 15.36 2.19
CA GLN A 50 5.85 16.37 1.58
C GLN A 50 6.87 15.78 0.60
N GLU A 51 6.41 15.01 -0.38
CA GLU A 51 7.26 14.39 -1.41
C GLU A 51 8.29 13.40 -0.86
N LYS A 52 8.14 12.98 0.41
CA LYS A 52 8.95 11.94 1.04
C LYS A 52 8.26 10.57 0.95
N PRO A 53 9.03 9.47 1.02
CA PRO A 53 8.49 8.11 0.99
C PRO A 53 7.32 7.89 1.95
N ALA A 54 6.33 7.17 1.46
CA ALA A 54 5.14 6.79 2.20
C ALA A 54 5.11 5.27 2.41
N VAL A 55 4.94 4.85 3.67
CA VAL A 55 4.63 3.47 4.05
C VAL A 55 3.15 3.41 4.33
N GLN A 56 2.45 2.58 3.57
CA GLN A 56 1.00 2.43 3.67
C GLN A 56 0.64 0.97 3.92
N GLY A 57 -0.44 0.75 4.65
CA GLY A 57 -0.94 -0.59 4.89
C GLY A 57 -2.35 -0.60 5.46
N GLY A 58 -2.91 -1.80 5.55
CA GLY A 58 -4.26 -2.02 6.04
C GLY A 58 -4.50 -3.45 6.49
N PHE A 59 -5.60 -3.60 7.21
CA PHE A 59 -6.14 -4.87 7.66
C PHE A 59 -7.63 -4.88 7.37
N ASP A 60 -8.12 -5.99 6.81
CA ASP A 60 -9.53 -6.20 6.54
C ASP A 60 -9.98 -7.51 7.21
N LEU A 61 -11.21 -7.49 7.72
CA LEU A 61 -11.93 -8.61 8.28
C LEU A 61 -13.21 -8.80 7.47
N ALA A 62 -13.33 -9.93 6.80
CA ALA A 62 -14.53 -10.34 6.07
C ALA A 62 -15.27 -11.44 6.83
N HIS A 63 -16.59 -11.41 6.80
CA HIS A 63 -17.45 -12.45 7.35
C HIS A 63 -18.17 -13.19 6.22
N GLU A 64 -18.43 -14.49 6.37
CA GLU A 64 -19.13 -15.33 5.37
C GLU A 64 -20.50 -14.79 4.97
N SER A 65 -21.14 -13.99 5.82
CA SER A 65 -22.39 -13.28 5.49
C SER A 65 -22.22 -12.20 4.40
N GLY A 66 -21.00 -11.92 3.95
CA GLY A 66 -20.65 -10.86 3.00
C GLY A 66 -20.38 -9.49 3.64
N LEU A 67 -20.42 -9.39 4.98
CA LEU A 67 -20.02 -8.17 5.69
C LEU A 67 -18.50 -8.07 5.76
N TYR A 68 -17.94 -6.88 5.61
CA TYR A 68 -16.52 -6.64 5.79
C TYR A 68 -16.28 -5.31 6.49
N ILE A 69 -15.18 -5.25 7.25
CA ILE A 69 -14.69 -4.04 7.91
C ILE A 69 -13.18 -4.00 7.77
N GLY A 70 -12.63 -2.82 7.57
CA GLY A 70 -11.19 -2.65 7.42
C GLY A 70 -10.69 -1.34 7.98
N ILE A 71 -9.41 -1.32 8.31
CA ILE A 71 -8.66 -0.13 8.67
C ILE A 71 -7.48 0.02 7.73
N TRP A 72 -7.12 1.27 7.43
CA TRP A 72 -5.94 1.59 6.64
C TRP A 72 -5.22 2.79 7.24
N GLY A 73 -3.93 2.89 6.95
CA GLY A 73 -3.10 3.98 7.44
C GLY A 73 -1.83 4.18 6.62
N THR A 74 -1.26 5.36 6.80
CA THR A 74 0.01 5.80 6.20
C THR A 74 0.75 6.70 7.17
N ASN A 75 2.07 6.81 7.03
CA ASN A 75 2.78 7.94 7.65
C ASN A 75 2.36 9.26 6.98
N VAL A 76 2.37 10.32 7.77
CA VAL A 76 2.13 11.71 7.35
C VAL A 76 3.21 12.59 7.97
N SER A 77 3.43 13.77 7.39
CA SER A 77 4.40 14.74 7.92
C SER A 77 3.74 15.70 8.90
N ASP A 78 4.51 16.13 9.91
CA ASP A 78 4.03 17.10 10.91
C ASP A 78 3.57 18.41 10.28
N LEU A 79 4.21 18.85 9.19
CA LEU A 79 3.79 20.05 8.45
C LEU A 79 2.41 19.88 7.79
N ALA A 80 2.06 18.68 7.34
CA ALA A 80 0.71 18.41 6.83
C ALA A 80 -0.34 18.46 7.95
N LEU A 81 0.02 18.05 9.18
CA LEU A 81 -0.84 18.16 10.36
C LEU A 81 -0.97 19.60 10.88
N SER A 82 0.14 20.35 10.92
CA SER A 82 0.13 21.74 11.39
C SER A 82 -0.72 22.62 10.47
N ASN A 83 -0.62 22.42 9.15
CA ASN A 83 -1.46 23.14 8.18
C ASN A 83 -2.94 22.78 8.31
N ALA A 84 -3.27 21.54 8.68
CA ALA A 84 -4.66 21.14 8.93
C ALA A 84 -5.24 21.71 10.24
N THR A 85 -4.39 22.09 11.19
CA THR A 85 -4.79 22.63 12.50
C THR A 85 -4.77 24.16 12.54
N GLY A 86 -4.04 24.80 11.62
CA GLY A 86 -3.94 26.27 11.50
C GLY A 86 -5.05 26.94 10.67
N GLU A 87 -5.97 26.17 10.09
CA GLU A 87 -7.08 26.65 9.24
C GLU A 87 -8.44 26.65 9.99
N ILE A 88 -8.47 27.08 11.25
CA ILE A 88 -9.71 27.30 12.04
C ILE A 88 -9.88 28.75 12.49
#